data_AF-A0A9D0XKU9-F1
#
_entry.id   AF-A0A9D0XKU9-F1
#
_cell.length_a   1.000
_cell.length_b   1.000
_cell.length_c   1.000
_cell.angle_alpha   90.00
_cell.angle_beta   90.00
_cell.angle_gamma   90.00
#
_symmetry.space_group_name_H-M   'P 1'
#
loop_
_entity.id
_entity.type
_entity.pdbx_description
1 polymer ?
#
loop_
_entity_poly.entity_id
_entity_poly.type
_entity_poly.pdbx_seq_one_letter_code
_entity_poly.pdbx_strand_id
1 'polypeptide(L)'
;SLGMQAGVITNRVDYSKMIAFDVEPLIAAGAPDKISYLDVNVGLAWFYNFNRFSNLYGGVSVFHLNNPDVSFFKDTDLEEGLLMRRRLVIHGGAELEVNREHMIKPSFLIMNQKPHREITLGSFWRYKSLRNGGRKSVSAIYFGGWLRWSLAQDYLSTDAIIAAIRFDYKQTFLSLTYDINISTLTKASSGAGGPEFSIIHIIDNWGSRKPAKVRCPDF
;
A
#
# COMPACT_ATOMS: atom_id res chain seq x y z
N SER A 1 14.98 1.90 -11.80
CA SER A 1 13.91 2.88 -12.05
C SER A 1 13.95 3.93 -10.96
N LEU A 2 13.88 5.21 -11.31
CA LEU A 2 13.73 6.33 -10.39
C LEU A 2 12.32 6.90 -10.60
N GLY A 3 11.61 7.14 -9.52
CA GLY A 3 10.30 7.76 -9.51
C GLY A 3 10.29 9.00 -8.61
N MET A 4 9.58 10.03 -9.05
CA MET A 4 9.30 11.22 -8.26
C MET A 4 7.81 11.53 -8.39
N GLN A 5 7.19 11.96 -7.30
CA GLN A 5 5.81 12.40 -7.25
C GLN A 5 5.75 13.70 -6.46
N ALA A 6 5.07 14.71 -7.00
CA ALA A 6 4.76 15.93 -6.28
C ALA A 6 3.27 16.22 -6.42
N GLY A 7 2.64 16.72 -5.36
CA GLY A 7 1.23 17.06 -5.36
C GLY A 7 0.97 18.27 -4.48
N VAL A 8 0.00 19.11 -4.87
CA VAL A 8 -0.51 20.17 -4.01
C VAL A 8 -1.80 19.65 -3.38
N ILE A 9 -1.80 19.51 -2.06
CA ILE A 9 -2.95 19.04 -1.30
C ILE A 9 -3.58 20.25 -0.64
N THR A 10 -4.91 20.32 -0.70
CA THR A 10 -5.69 21.37 -0.07
C THR A 10 -6.70 20.74 0.87
N ASN A 11 -6.55 21.01 2.16
CA ASN A 11 -7.51 20.60 3.17
C ASN A 11 -8.41 21.79 3.50
N ARG A 12 -9.71 21.54 3.63
CA ARG A 12 -10.71 22.56 3.96
C ARG A 12 -11.63 22.05 5.05
N VAL A 13 -11.89 22.88 6.06
CA VAL A 13 -12.84 22.60 7.14
C VAL A 13 -13.88 23.72 7.18
N ASP A 14 -15.15 23.35 7.23
CA ASP A 14 -16.24 24.31 7.36
C ASP A 14 -16.67 24.38 8.84
N TYR A 15 -16.08 25.31 9.58
CA TYR A 15 -16.33 25.46 11.01
C TYR A 15 -17.79 25.85 11.33
N SER A 16 -18.55 26.39 10.37
CA SER A 16 -19.96 26.75 10.58
C SER A 16 -20.88 25.54 10.78
N LYS A 17 -20.43 24.35 10.34
CA LYS A 17 -21.17 23.08 10.44
C LYS A 17 -20.63 22.19 11.55
N MET A 18 -19.65 22.66 12.32
CA MET A 18 -19.08 21.88 13.41
C MET A 18 -20.03 21.92 14.60
N ILE A 19 -20.41 20.76 15.10
CA ILE A 19 -21.18 20.61 16.34
C ILE A 19 -20.18 20.17 17.40
N ALA A 20 -19.80 21.07 18.29
CA ALA A 20 -18.95 20.79 19.44
C ALA A 20 -19.77 20.88 20.73
N PHE A 21 -19.43 20.05 21.71
CA PHE A 21 -20.08 20.06 23.03
C PHE A 21 -19.63 21.24 23.89
N ASP A 22 -18.45 21.81 23.59
CA ASP A 22 -17.87 22.99 24.21
C ASP A 22 -17.37 23.99 23.16
N VAL A 23 -17.13 25.25 23.55
CA VAL A 23 -16.52 26.26 22.67
C VAL A 23 -15.06 25.89 22.46
N GLU A 24 -14.73 25.42 21.25
CA GLU A 24 -13.36 25.14 20.85
C GLU A 24 -12.56 26.46 20.82
N PRO A 25 -11.58 26.66 21.73
CA PRO A 25 -10.83 27.91 21.84
C PRO A 25 -10.06 28.23 20.55
N LEU A 26 -9.75 27.20 19.76
CA LEU A 26 -9.07 27.27 18.47
C LEU A 26 -9.95 27.83 17.34
N ILE A 27 -11.27 27.61 17.39
CA ILE A 27 -12.24 28.20 16.44
C ILE A 27 -12.52 29.66 16.84
N ALA A 28 -12.60 29.92 18.14
CA ALA A 28 -12.76 31.27 18.69
C ALA A 28 -11.55 32.19 18.39
N ALA A 29 -10.35 31.62 18.22
CA ALA A 29 -9.13 32.32 17.86
C ALA A 29 -8.99 32.66 16.36
N GLY A 30 -9.95 32.24 15.50
CA GLY A 30 -9.97 32.62 14.08
C GLY A 30 -9.06 31.77 13.19
N ALA A 31 -9.03 30.46 13.39
CA ALA A 31 -8.24 29.56 12.56
C ALA A 31 -8.65 29.57 11.07
N PRO A 32 -7.69 29.46 10.13
CA PRO A 32 -7.98 29.40 8.70
C PRO A 32 -8.83 28.16 8.35
N ASP A 33 -9.86 28.38 7.53
CA ASP A 33 -10.78 27.34 7.04
C ASP A 33 -10.20 26.49 5.89
N LYS A 34 -9.06 26.92 5.34
CA LYS A 34 -8.38 26.30 4.22
C LYS A 34 -6.86 26.36 4.39
N ILE A 35 -6.21 25.22 4.21
CA ILE A 35 -4.75 25.12 4.11
C ILE A 35 -4.37 24.39 2.82
N SER A 36 -3.28 24.83 2.20
CA SER A 36 -2.72 24.18 1.03
C SER A 36 -1.24 23.96 1.26
N TYR A 37 -0.76 22.75 1.00
CA TYR A 37 0.64 22.39 1.12
C TYR A 37 1.10 21.59 -0.08
N LEU A 38 2.38 21.74 -0.40
CA LEU A 38 3.05 20.91 -1.39
C LEU A 38 3.53 19.64 -0.68
N ASP A 39 3.37 18.48 -1.31
CA ASP A 39 3.94 17.22 -0.85
C ASP A 39 4.86 16.67 -1.93
N VAL A 40 6.09 16.28 -1.55
CA VAL A 40 7.10 15.74 -2.46
C VAL A 40 7.57 14.38 -1.98
N ASN A 41 7.51 13.40 -2.89
CA ASN A 41 7.82 12.00 -2.68
C ASN A 41 8.84 11.53 -3.72
N VAL A 42 9.79 10.70 -3.30
CA VAL A 42 10.84 10.15 -4.18
C VAL A 42 10.96 8.65 -3.93
N GLY A 43 11.16 7.86 -4.98
CA GLY A 43 11.31 6.42 -4.88
C GLY A 43 12.33 5.86 -5.87
N LEU A 44 13.00 4.81 -5.45
CA LEU A 44 13.89 3.99 -6.25
C LEU A 44 13.34 2.59 -6.29
N ALA A 45 13.24 2.01 -7.49
CA ALA A 45 12.85 0.63 -7.68
C ALA A 45 13.83 -0.09 -8.60
N TRP A 46 14.24 -1.27 -8.20
CA TRP A 46 15.09 -2.17 -8.95
C TRP A 46 14.34 -3.47 -9.23
N PHE A 47 14.58 -4.03 -10.40
CA PHE A 47 14.01 -5.30 -10.82
C PHE A 47 15.06 -6.09 -11.59
N TYR A 48 15.01 -7.40 -11.41
CA TYR A 48 15.90 -8.35 -12.05
C TYR A 48 15.09 -9.55 -12.54
N ASN A 49 15.23 -9.88 -13.82
CA ASN A 49 14.56 -11.04 -14.40
C ASN A 49 15.58 -12.17 -14.50
N PHE A 50 15.43 -13.22 -13.69
CA PHE A 50 16.28 -14.41 -13.78
C PHE A 50 15.95 -15.18 -15.06
N ASN A 51 14.67 -15.49 -15.24
CA ASN A 51 14.15 -16.30 -16.33
C ASN A 51 12.86 -15.67 -16.88
N ARG A 52 12.25 -16.32 -17.89
CA ARG A 52 10.96 -15.88 -18.45
C ARG A 52 9.82 -15.90 -17.42
N PHE A 53 9.93 -16.65 -16.34
CA PHE A 53 8.86 -16.83 -15.36
C PHE A 53 9.28 -16.53 -13.93
N SER A 54 10.54 -16.11 -13.74
CA SER A 54 11.06 -15.79 -12.42
C SER A 54 11.72 -14.41 -12.43
N ASN A 55 11.29 -13.54 -11.54
CA ASN A 55 11.80 -12.19 -11.37
C ASN A 55 11.92 -11.83 -9.88
N LEU A 56 12.68 -10.80 -9.60
CA LEU A 56 12.86 -10.19 -8.30
C LEU A 56 12.68 -8.69 -8.46
N TYR A 57 12.04 -8.06 -7.50
CA TYR A 57 11.94 -6.62 -7.42
C TYR A 57 12.14 -6.15 -5.98
N GLY A 58 12.64 -4.94 -5.85
CA GLY A 58 12.84 -4.27 -4.58
C GLY A 58 12.83 -2.77 -4.79
N GLY A 59 12.33 -2.04 -3.81
CA GLY A 59 12.25 -0.59 -3.89
C GLY A 59 12.26 0.07 -2.52
N VAL A 60 12.71 1.31 -2.53
CA VAL A 60 12.72 2.21 -1.37
C VAL A 60 12.09 3.52 -1.80
N SER A 61 11.10 3.98 -1.04
CA SER A 61 10.42 5.24 -1.27
C SER A 61 10.41 6.06 0.01
N VAL A 62 10.64 7.37 -0.13
CA VAL A 62 10.53 8.35 0.94
C VAL A 62 9.39 9.29 0.58
N PHE A 63 8.41 9.35 1.46
CA PHE A 63 7.27 10.26 1.35
C PHE A 63 7.42 11.45 2.30
N HIS A 64 6.77 12.55 1.97
CA HIS A 64 6.75 13.78 2.77
C HIS A 64 8.16 14.34 2.98
N LEU A 65 8.99 14.32 1.93
CA LEU A 65 10.39 14.72 2.00
C LEU A 65 10.56 16.16 2.52
N ASN A 66 9.63 17.02 2.12
CA ASN A 66 9.57 18.42 2.49
C ASN A 66 8.82 18.69 3.82
N ASN A 67 8.40 17.65 4.54
CA ASN A 67 7.68 17.76 5.82
C ASN A 67 6.60 18.85 5.81
N PRO A 68 5.56 18.71 4.97
CA PRO A 68 4.55 19.74 4.88
C PRO A 68 3.86 19.97 6.23
N ASP A 69 3.63 21.25 6.52
CA ASP A 69 2.75 21.65 7.59
C ASP A 69 1.31 21.37 7.16
N VAL A 70 0.68 20.43 7.85
CA VAL A 70 -0.71 20.00 7.60
C VAL A 70 -1.66 20.56 8.65
N SER A 71 -1.17 21.42 9.53
CA SER A 71 -1.95 22.01 10.58
C SER A 71 -2.77 23.18 10.07
N PHE A 72 -4.03 23.23 10.51
CA PHE A 72 -4.87 24.42 10.41
C PHE A 72 -4.47 25.48 11.47
N PHE A 73 -3.59 25.15 12.40
CA PHE A 73 -3.24 25.98 13.56
C PHE A 73 -1.72 26.12 13.69
N LYS A 74 -1.23 27.35 13.85
CA LYS A 74 0.17 27.62 14.25
C LYS A 74 0.20 27.89 15.74
N ASP A 75 0.31 26.84 16.54
CA ASP A 75 0.63 27.01 17.95
C ASP A 75 2.15 26.99 18.10
N THR A 76 2.71 28.02 18.73
CA THR A 76 4.18 28.26 18.76
C THR A 76 4.88 27.24 19.68
N ASP A 77 4.12 26.56 20.53
CA ASP A 77 4.62 25.60 21.52
C ASP A 77 4.44 24.11 21.10
N LEU A 78 3.80 23.83 19.94
CA LEU A 78 3.48 22.46 19.48
C LEU A 78 4.08 22.10 18.09
N GLU A 79 5.17 22.78 17.69
CA GLU A 79 5.75 22.68 16.34
C GLU A 79 6.07 21.23 15.88
N GLU A 80 6.46 20.32 16.77
CA GLU A 80 6.85 18.94 16.38
C GLU A 80 5.68 17.95 16.23
N GLY A 81 4.48 18.29 16.75
CA GLY A 81 3.29 17.44 16.69
C GLY A 81 2.50 17.57 15.39
N LEU A 82 2.74 18.66 14.65
CA LEU A 82 1.86 19.15 13.59
C LEU A 82 2.44 19.00 12.17
N LEU A 83 3.74 18.73 12.07
CA LEU A 83 4.41 18.44 10.81
C LEU A 83 4.10 17.02 10.34
N MET A 84 3.75 16.88 9.06
CA MET A 84 3.60 15.56 8.45
C MET A 84 4.98 14.89 8.43
N ARG A 85 5.11 13.83 9.23
CA ARG A 85 6.38 13.13 9.41
C ARG A 85 6.74 12.35 8.16
N ARG A 86 8.03 12.36 7.82
CA ARG A 86 8.61 11.57 6.72
C ARG A 86 8.22 10.11 6.90
N ARG A 87 7.72 9.50 5.84
CA ARG A 87 7.40 8.08 5.79
C ARG A 87 8.37 7.36 4.87
N LEU A 88 9.18 6.48 5.43
CA LEU A 88 10.07 5.60 4.69
C LEU A 88 9.35 4.28 4.40
N VAL A 89 9.32 3.86 3.15
CA VAL A 89 8.73 2.61 2.70
C VAL A 89 9.78 1.79 1.98
N ILE A 90 10.05 0.59 2.46
CA ILE A 90 10.89 -0.40 1.80
C ILE A 90 9.99 -1.56 1.42
N HIS A 91 10.00 -1.95 0.16
CA HIS A 91 9.22 -3.09 -0.31
C HIS A 91 10.05 -3.96 -1.22
N GLY A 92 9.67 -5.22 -1.34
CA GLY A 92 10.28 -6.12 -2.27
C GLY A 92 9.52 -7.42 -2.37
N GLY A 93 9.86 -8.19 -3.38
CA GLY A 93 9.25 -9.47 -3.63
C GLY A 93 9.90 -10.17 -4.80
N ALA A 94 9.54 -11.43 -4.97
CA ALA A 94 9.97 -12.22 -6.11
C ALA A 94 8.76 -12.89 -6.72
N GLU A 95 8.87 -13.24 -7.99
CA GLU A 95 8.03 -14.25 -8.62
C GLU A 95 8.95 -15.43 -8.93
N LEU A 96 8.63 -16.60 -8.40
CA LEU A 96 9.44 -17.81 -8.57
C LEU A 96 8.55 -18.91 -9.12
N GLU A 97 8.73 -19.26 -10.40
CA GLU A 97 8.09 -20.45 -10.97
C GLU A 97 8.80 -21.70 -10.44
N VAL A 98 8.05 -22.53 -9.71
CA VAL A 98 8.55 -23.83 -9.23
C VAL A 98 8.35 -24.88 -10.32
N ASN A 99 7.18 -24.87 -10.97
CA ASN A 99 6.86 -25.69 -12.12
C ASN A 99 5.71 -25.06 -12.93
N ARG A 100 5.24 -25.73 -13.98
CA ARG A 100 4.19 -25.19 -14.89
C ARG A 100 2.86 -24.86 -14.19
N GLU A 101 2.60 -25.47 -13.05
CA GLU A 101 1.33 -25.33 -12.32
C GLU A 101 1.48 -24.49 -11.04
N HIS A 102 2.69 -24.38 -10.49
CA HIS A 102 2.96 -23.77 -9.20
C HIS A 102 3.96 -22.62 -9.32
N MET A 103 3.58 -21.47 -8.77
CA MET A 103 4.45 -20.30 -8.65
C MET A 103 4.29 -19.71 -7.25
N ILE A 104 5.38 -19.24 -6.67
CA ILE A 104 5.38 -18.58 -5.37
C ILE A 104 5.76 -17.13 -5.58
N LYS A 105 5.00 -16.21 -4.96
CA LYS A 105 5.28 -14.77 -4.97
C LYS A 105 5.51 -14.26 -3.54
N PRO A 106 6.68 -14.48 -2.93
CA PRO A 106 6.98 -13.89 -1.64
C PRO A 106 7.07 -12.36 -1.78
N SER A 107 6.58 -11.64 -0.78
CA SER A 107 6.62 -10.19 -0.73
C SER A 107 6.76 -9.68 0.69
N PHE A 108 7.40 -8.54 0.83
CA PHE A 108 7.53 -7.82 2.08
C PHE A 108 7.32 -6.32 1.88
N LEU A 109 6.82 -5.69 2.92
CA LEU A 109 6.62 -4.26 3.04
C LEU A 109 7.05 -3.83 4.44
N ILE A 110 7.91 -2.83 4.54
CA ILE A 110 8.34 -2.21 5.79
C ILE A 110 8.04 -0.73 5.65
N MET A 111 7.17 -0.22 6.50
CA MET A 111 6.82 1.20 6.56
C MET A 111 7.25 1.77 7.89
N ASN A 112 7.90 2.92 7.87
CA ASN A 112 8.32 3.62 9.08
C ASN A 112 7.87 5.09 9.00
N GLN A 113 7.00 5.48 9.92
CA GLN A 113 6.49 6.84 10.08
C GLN A 113 6.36 7.13 11.58
N LYS A 114 7.41 7.71 12.16
CA LYS A 114 7.58 7.89 13.62
C LYS A 114 6.29 8.36 14.32
N PRO A 115 5.90 7.80 15.48
CA PRO A 115 6.56 6.72 16.21
C PRO A 115 6.17 5.31 15.71
N HIS A 116 5.37 5.23 14.65
CA HIS A 116 4.78 3.99 14.17
C HIS A 116 5.66 3.33 13.11
N ARG A 117 5.80 2.02 13.22
CA ARG A 117 6.45 1.21 12.20
C ARG A 117 5.62 -0.03 11.93
N GLU A 118 5.38 -0.31 10.66
CA GLU A 118 4.66 -1.49 10.21
C GLU A 118 5.59 -2.39 9.41
N ILE A 119 5.51 -3.69 9.64
CA ILE A 119 6.22 -4.70 8.87
C ILE A 119 5.17 -5.71 8.41
N THR A 120 5.07 -5.94 7.11
CA THR A 120 4.17 -6.91 6.51
C THR A 120 5.01 -7.91 5.71
N LEU A 121 4.92 -9.19 6.03
CA LEU A 121 5.62 -10.26 5.32
C LEU A 121 4.61 -11.31 4.89
N GLY A 122 4.68 -11.77 3.65
CA GLY A 122 3.78 -12.79 3.18
C GLY A 122 4.12 -13.32 1.81
N SER A 123 3.26 -14.17 1.29
CA SER A 123 3.45 -14.75 -0.04
C SER A 123 2.12 -15.10 -0.66
N PHE A 124 2.01 -14.92 -1.98
CA PHE A 124 1.04 -15.66 -2.77
C PHE A 124 1.63 -16.99 -3.23
N TRP A 125 0.77 -17.99 -3.36
CA TRP A 125 1.00 -19.24 -4.04
C TRP A 125 -0.03 -19.36 -5.14
N ARG A 126 0.45 -19.43 -6.38
CA ARG A 126 -0.36 -19.66 -7.56
C ARG A 126 -0.55 -21.16 -7.75
N TYR A 127 -1.79 -21.59 -7.85
CA TYR A 127 -2.17 -22.95 -8.22
C TYR A 127 -2.81 -22.94 -9.61
N LYS A 128 -2.24 -23.76 -10.50
CA LYS A 128 -2.72 -24.12 -11.84
C LYS A 128 -2.91 -22.93 -12.80
N SER A 129 -1.98 -22.76 -13.73
CA SER A 129 -2.18 -21.92 -14.92
C SER A 129 -2.78 -22.78 -16.03
N LEU A 130 -4.08 -22.63 -16.31
CA LEU A 130 -4.74 -23.30 -17.44
C LEU A 130 -4.22 -22.71 -18.76
N ARG A 131 -3.09 -23.23 -19.24
CA ARG A 131 -2.45 -22.76 -20.47
C ARG A 131 -2.98 -23.60 -21.64
N ASN A 132 -4.19 -23.30 -22.11
CA ASN A 132 -4.72 -24.01 -23.27
C ASN A 132 -3.93 -23.65 -24.54
N GLY A 133 -3.41 -24.68 -25.21
CA GLY A 133 -2.40 -24.64 -26.27
C GLY A 133 -2.83 -23.95 -27.58
N GLY A 134 -3.02 -22.63 -27.56
CA GLY A 134 -3.15 -21.83 -28.78
C GLY A 134 -3.78 -20.46 -28.61
N ARG A 135 -4.47 -20.19 -27.50
CA ARG A 135 -5.09 -18.87 -27.24
C ARG A 135 -4.77 -18.45 -25.81
N LYS A 136 -4.28 -17.21 -25.66
CA LYS A 136 -3.88 -16.54 -24.41
C LYS A 136 -5.04 -16.38 -23.41
N SER A 137 -5.60 -17.47 -22.91
CA SER A 137 -6.52 -17.44 -21.77
C SER A 137 -5.83 -18.12 -20.62
N VAL A 138 -4.96 -17.38 -19.95
CA VAL A 138 -4.33 -17.83 -18.70
C VAL A 138 -5.33 -17.53 -17.60
N SER A 139 -5.99 -18.57 -17.11
CA SER A 139 -6.72 -18.51 -15.84
C SER A 139 -5.80 -19.07 -14.75
N ALA A 140 -5.64 -18.33 -13.66
CA ALA A 140 -4.84 -18.76 -12.52
C ALA A 140 -5.52 -18.40 -11.20
N ILE A 141 -5.38 -19.26 -10.21
CA ILE A 141 -5.88 -19.04 -8.85
C ILE A 141 -4.67 -18.85 -7.94
N TYR A 142 -4.76 -17.91 -7.02
CA TYR A 142 -3.74 -17.60 -6.05
C TYR A 142 -4.33 -17.64 -4.66
N PHE A 143 -3.58 -18.23 -3.74
CA PHE A 143 -3.85 -18.22 -2.31
C PHE A 143 -2.69 -17.54 -1.64
N GLY A 144 -2.93 -16.58 -0.77
CA GLY A 144 -1.87 -15.84 -0.10
C GLY A 144 -2.17 -15.59 1.35
N GLY A 145 -1.09 -15.35 2.10
CA GLY A 145 -1.14 -14.99 3.50
C GLY A 145 -0.04 -13.98 3.81
N TRP A 146 -0.36 -12.95 4.59
CA TRP A 146 0.60 -12.01 5.15
C TRP A 146 0.43 -11.93 6.67
N LEU A 147 1.54 -11.71 7.34
CA LEU A 147 1.61 -11.35 8.73
C LEU A 147 1.97 -9.86 8.79
N ARG A 148 1.17 -9.07 9.51
CA ARG A 148 1.41 -7.66 9.78
C ARG A 148 1.80 -7.49 11.25
N TRP A 149 2.97 -6.93 11.48
CA TRP A 149 3.45 -6.49 12.78
C TRP A 149 3.46 -4.97 12.83
N SER A 150 3.02 -4.44 13.97
CA SER A 150 3.03 -3.00 14.26
C SER A 150 3.93 -2.74 15.46
N LEU A 151 4.79 -1.74 15.37
CA LEU A 151 5.54 -1.17 16.48
C LEU A 151 5.00 0.22 16.76
N ALA A 152 4.57 0.43 18.00
CA ALA A 152 4.27 1.75 18.54
C ALA A 152 5.06 1.94 19.83
N GLN A 153 5.87 3.00 19.90
CA GLN A 153 6.63 3.38 21.10
C GLN A 153 7.35 2.19 21.76
N ASP A 154 8.11 1.43 20.97
CA ASP A 154 8.92 0.27 21.39
C ASP A 154 8.18 -1.02 21.77
N TYR A 155 6.84 -1.06 21.69
CA TYR A 155 6.09 -2.31 21.81
C TYR A 155 5.86 -2.94 20.43
N LEU A 156 6.45 -4.12 20.20
CA LEU A 156 6.16 -4.97 19.03
C LEU A 156 4.89 -5.77 19.32
N SER A 157 3.83 -5.50 18.56
CA SER A 157 2.61 -6.30 18.54
C SER A 157 2.42 -6.95 17.17
N THR A 158 2.03 -8.23 17.17
CA THR A 158 1.46 -8.86 15.97
C THR A 158 0.06 -8.30 15.81
N ASP A 159 -0.15 -7.51 14.76
CA ASP A 159 -1.40 -6.77 14.61
C ASP A 159 -2.46 -7.64 13.95
N ALA A 160 -2.15 -8.17 12.76
CA ALA A 160 -3.09 -8.93 11.96
C ALA A 160 -2.45 -9.99 11.07
N ILE A 161 -3.24 -11.02 10.74
CA ILE A 161 -2.96 -11.97 9.66
C ILE A 161 -3.92 -11.67 8.51
N ILE A 162 -3.36 -11.40 7.33
CA ILE A 162 -4.11 -11.10 6.12
C ILE A 162 -4.19 -12.38 5.31
N ALA A 163 -5.39 -12.91 5.10
CA ALA A 163 -5.63 -13.98 4.15
C ALA A 163 -6.09 -13.38 2.82
N ALA A 164 -5.60 -13.89 1.70
CA ALA A 164 -5.95 -13.40 0.38
C ALA A 164 -6.23 -14.53 -0.61
N ILE A 165 -7.23 -14.35 -1.46
CA ILE A 165 -7.50 -15.21 -2.60
C ILE A 165 -7.57 -14.31 -3.83
N ARG A 166 -6.86 -14.67 -4.89
CA ARG A 166 -6.87 -13.93 -6.16
C ARG A 166 -7.17 -14.85 -7.33
N PHE A 167 -7.98 -14.37 -8.26
CA PHE A 167 -8.36 -15.03 -9.50
C PHE A 167 -7.96 -14.15 -10.67
N ASP A 168 -7.05 -14.66 -11.49
CA ASP A 168 -6.65 -14.02 -12.72
C ASP A 168 -7.41 -14.64 -13.87
N TYR A 169 -8.14 -13.83 -14.63
CA TYR A 169 -8.78 -14.21 -15.88
C TYR A 169 -8.42 -13.21 -16.98
N LYS A 170 -7.48 -13.61 -17.86
CA LYS A 170 -6.96 -12.75 -18.94
C LYS A 170 -6.36 -11.44 -18.41
N GLN A 171 -7.05 -10.33 -18.60
CA GLN A 171 -6.65 -8.99 -18.17
C GLN A 171 -7.46 -8.52 -16.95
N THR A 172 -8.35 -9.36 -16.43
CA THR A 172 -9.11 -9.09 -15.22
C THR A 172 -8.50 -9.86 -14.06
N PHE A 173 -8.24 -9.17 -12.96
CA PHE A 173 -7.77 -9.72 -11.69
C PHE A 173 -8.83 -9.42 -10.63
N LEU A 174 -9.30 -10.47 -9.97
CA LEU A 174 -10.23 -10.37 -8.85
C LEU A 174 -9.48 -10.79 -7.60
N SER A 175 -9.46 -9.96 -6.57
CA SER A 175 -8.80 -10.27 -5.30
C SER A 175 -9.77 -10.07 -4.15
N LEU A 176 -9.81 -11.04 -3.25
CA LEU A 176 -10.53 -10.99 -1.98
C LEU A 176 -9.50 -11.07 -0.86
N THR A 177 -9.53 -10.13 0.07
CA THR A 177 -8.64 -10.08 1.24
C THR A 177 -9.45 -10.01 2.52
N TYR A 178 -8.95 -10.63 3.58
CA TYR A 178 -9.55 -10.61 4.89
C TYR A 178 -8.47 -10.49 5.95
N ASP A 179 -8.54 -9.41 6.71
CA ASP A 179 -7.62 -9.11 7.80
C ASP A 179 -8.17 -9.74 9.09
N ILE A 180 -7.39 -10.60 9.74
CA ILE A 180 -7.72 -11.24 11.01
C ILE A 180 -6.86 -10.56 12.08
N ASN A 181 -7.47 -9.73 12.91
CA ASN A 181 -6.73 -9.02 13.97
C ASN A 181 -6.40 -9.97 15.12
N ILE A 182 -5.13 -10.01 15.52
CA ILE A 182 -4.61 -10.88 16.60
C ILE A 182 -4.14 -10.07 17.81
N SER A 183 -3.92 -8.76 17.67
CA SER A 183 -3.49 -7.88 18.76
C SER A 183 -4.54 -7.75 19.88
N THR A 184 -4.16 -7.11 20.99
CA THR A 184 -5.01 -6.85 22.18
C THR A 184 -6.30 -6.06 21.89
N LEU A 185 -6.48 -5.53 20.67
CA LEU A 185 -7.76 -5.04 20.17
C LEU A 185 -8.79 -6.16 19.85
N THR A 186 -8.41 -7.43 19.95
CA THR A 186 -9.33 -8.58 19.91
C THR A 186 -10.43 -8.49 20.97
N LYS A 187 -10.21 -7.82 22.11
CA LYS A 187 -11.25 -7.57 23.12
C LYS A 187 -12.35 -6.61 22.66
N ALA A 188 -12.10 -5.78 21.63
CA ALA A 188 -13.05 -4.78 21.13
C ALA A 188 -13.73 -5.18 19.80
N SER A 189 -13.06 -5.98 18.94
CA SER A 189 -13.59 -6.38 17.63
C SER A 189 -13.88 -7.89 17.47
N SER A 190 -13.62 -8.70 18.50
CA SER A 190 -13.67 -10.17 18.40
C SER A 190 -12.77 -10.77 17.31
N GLY A 191 -11.71 -10.05 16.89
CA GLY A 191 -10.80 -10.50 15.84
C GLY A 191 -11.36 -10.38 14.42
N ALA A 192 -12.54 -9.77 14.24
CA ALA A 192 -13.09 -9.49 12.93
C ALA A 192 -12.40 -8.26 12.32
N GLY A 193 -11.62 -8.46 11.27
CA GLY A 193 -11.30 -7.36 10.36
C GLY A 193 -12.35 -7.20 9.27
N GLY A 194 -12.10 -6.26 8.36
CA GLY A 194 -12.98 -5.99 7.23
C GLY A 194 -12.67 -6.90 6.04
N PRO A 195 -13.66 -7.56 5.42
CA PRO A 195 -13.46 -8.16 4.11
C PRO A 195 -13.30 -7.05 3.06
N GLU A 196 -12.26 -7.17 2.25
CA GLU A 196 -11.99 -6.25 1.14
C GLU A 196 -12.03 -7.02 -0.18
N PHE A 197 -12.54 -6.35 -1.21
CA PHE A 197 -12.66 -6.93 -2.55
C PHE A 197 -12.16 -5.93 -3.58
N SER A 198 -11.34 -6.41 -4.52
CA SER A 198 -10.69 -5.62 -5.55
C SER A 198 -10.87 -6.24 -6.93
N ILE A 199 -11.23 -5.42 -7.90
CA ILE A 199 -11.27 -5.78 -9.32
C ILE A 199 -10.31 -4.86 -10.06
N ILE A 200 -9.36 -5.44 -10.78
CA ILE A 200 -8.43 -4.72 -11.64
C ILE A 200 -8.63 -5.25 -13.06
N HIS A 201 -8.92 -4.38 -14.02
CA HIS A 201 -9.00 -4.76 -15.43
C HIS A 201 -8.01 -3.92 -16.25
N ILE A 202 -7.07 -4.58 -16.92
CA ILE A 202 -6.12 -3.93 -17.83
C ILE A 202 -6.75 -3.81 -19.21
N ILE A 203 -7.05 -2.59 -19.63
CA ILE A 203 -7.51 -2.30 -20.99
C ILE A 203 -6.26 -2.13 -21.88
N ASP A 204 -5.93 -3.11 -22.71
CA ASP A 204 -4.91 -2.91 -23.75
C ASP A 204 -5.51 -2.08 -24.89
N ASN A 205 -4.87 -0.96 -25.22
CA ASN A 205 -5.26 -0.17 -26.38
C ASN A 205 -4.89 -0.90 -27.68
N TRP A 206 -5.84 -0.88 -28.62
CA TRP A 206 -5.72 -1.34 -30.00
C TRP A 206 -4.80 -0.39 -30.79
N GLY A 207 -3.50 -0.45 -30.54
CA GLY A 207 -2.52 0.41 -31.19
C GLY A 207 -1.12 -0.14 -31.06
N SER A 208 -0.62 -0.74 -32.13
CA SER A 208 0.68 -1.35 -32.34
C SER A 208 1.87 -0.41 -32.08
N ARG A 209 2.17 -0.12 -30.82
CA ARG A 209 3.56 0.21 -30.44
C ARG A 209 4.22 -1.11 -30.10
N LYS A 210 5.16 -1.58 -30.92
CA LYS A 210 6.08 -2.65 -30.53
C LYS A 210 6.83 -2.13 -29.29
N PRO A 211 6.47 -2.53 -28.06
CA PRO A 211 7.20 -2.07 -26.91
C PRO A 211 8.59 -2.69 -27.06
N ALA A 212 9.65 -1.92 -26.80
CA ALA A 212 10.94 -2.55 -26.51
C ALA A 212 10.69 -3.66 -25.48
N LYS A 213 11.37 -4.82 -25.60
CA LYS A 213 11.23 -5.97 -24.69
C LYS A 213 11.71 -5.60 -23.27
N VAL A 214 11.03 -4.69 -22.60
CA VAL A 214 11.16 -4.41 -21.18
C VAL A 214 9.89 -4.95 -20.58
N ARG A 215 9.99 -6.14 -19.97
CA ARG A 215 8.86 -6.74 -19.27
C ARG A 215 8.80 -6.11 -17.88
N CYS A 216 7.79 -5.27 -17.67
CA CYS A 216 7.45 -4.78 -16.35
C CYS A 216 6.79 -5.89 -15.52
N PRO A 217 7.00 -5.96 -14.20
CA PRO A 217 6.27 -6.88 -13.33
C PRO A 217 4.78 -6.56 -13.33
N ASP A 218 3.94 -7.61 -13.31
CA ASP A 218 2.51 -7.47 -13.04
C ASP A 218 2.33 -7.43 -11.50
N PHE A 219 2.11 -6.24 -10.96
CA PHE A 219 1.83 -6.02 -9.53
C PHE A 219 0.41 -6.48 -9.18
#